data_AF-A0A956UL49-F1
#
_entry.id   AF-A0A956UL49-F1
#
_cell.length_a   1.000
_cell.length_b   1.000
_cell.length_c   1.000
_cell.angle_alpha   90.00
_cell.angle_beta   90.00
_cell.angle_gamma   90.00
#
_symmetry.space_group_name_H-M   'P 1'
#
loop_
_entity.id
_entity.type
_entity.pdbx_description
1 polymer ?
#
loop_
_entity_poly.entity_id
_entity_poly.type
_entity_poly.pdbx_seq_one_letter_code
_entity_poly.pdbx_strand_id
1 'polypeptide(L)'
;MSTILDRIVAQRRKDVEVAKAHLALPELERQAGEAATPIDIVTRLRAEGDMALIAEVKRASPSKGDIAPGIDAAEQALAYAHAGAAGISILTEPTWFKGSLDDLASA
;
A
#
# COMPACT_ATOMS: atom_id res chain seq x y z
N MET A 1 -27.19 -10.84 1.15
CA MET A 1 -26.14 -11.05 2.18
C MET A 1 -25.00 -10.07 1.88
N SER A 2 -24.42 -9.41 2.89
CA SER A 2 -23.28 -8.50 2.72
C SER A 2 -21.99 -9.29 2.50
N THR A 3 -21.20 -8.90 1.50
CA THR A 3 -19.88 -9.47 1.17
C THR A 3 -18.78 -8.92 2.06
N ILE A 4 -17.60 -9.54 2.05
CA ILE A 4 -16.42 -9.00 2.74
C ILE A 4 -16.01 -7.64 2.16
N LEU A 5 -16.12 -7.46 0.83
CA LEU A 5 -15.80 -6.21 0.17
C LEU A 5 -16.72 -5.08 0.66
N ASP A 6 -18.02 -5.34 0.82
CA ASP A 6 -18.97 -4.35 1.34
C ASP A 6 -18.57 -3.86 2.74
N ARG A 7 -18.08 -4.77 3.59
CA ARG A 7 -17.62 -4.44 4.95
C ARG A 7 -16.34 -3.60 4.92
N ILE A 8 -15.38 -3.97 4.07
CA ILE A 8 -14.14 -3.21 3.88
C ILE A 8 -14.44 -1.79 3.39
N VAL A 9 -15.29 -1.65 2.37
CA VAL A 9 -15.67 -0.34 1.82
C VAL A 9 -16.42 0.50 2.84
N ALA A 10 -17.36 -0.08 3.58
CA ALA A 10 -18.10 0.62 4.62
C ALA A 10 -17.19 1.15 5.74
N GLN A 11 -16.19 0.35 6.15
CA GLN A 11 -15.21 0.80 7.14
C GLN A 11 -14.29 1.88 6.56
N ARG A 12 -13.75 1.67 5.35
CA ARG A 12 -12.82 2.62 4.71
C ARG A 12 -13.44 4.00 4.50
N ARG A 13 -14.75 4.08 4.22
CA ARG A 13 -15.47 5.37 4.17
C ARG A 13 -15.43 6.11 5.50
N LYS A 14 -15.65 5.41 6.62
CA LYS A 14 -15.54 6.01 7.96
C LYS A 14 -14.12 6.47 8.26
N ASP A 15 -13.13 5.64 7.93
CA ASP A 15 -11.72 5.95 8.15
C ASP A 15 -11.30 7.21 7.36
N VAL A 16 -11.79 7.37 6.12
CA VAL A 16 -11.54 8.58 5.31
C VAL A 16 -12.19 9.82 5.92
N GLU A 17 -13.42 9.73 6.43
CA GLU A 17 -14.07 10.87 7.09
C GLU A 17 -13.31 11.29 8.37
N VAL A 18 -12.79 10.34 9.13
CA VAL A 18 -11.91 10.63 10.26
C VAL A 18 -10.60 11.28 9.79
N ALA A 19 -9.96 10.76 8.73
CA ALA A 19 -8.72 11.32 8.21
C ALA A 19 -8.87 12.77 7.72
N LYS A 20 -9.99 13.10 7.05
CA LYS A 20 -10.30 14.46 6.61
C LYS A 20 -10.42 15.46 7.76
N ALA A 21 -10.79 15.01 8.96
CA ALA A 21 -10.82 15.87 10.15
C ALA A 21 -9.42 16.25 10.67
N HIS A 22 -8.40 15.46 10.31
CA HIS A 22 -7.01 15.67 10.73
C HIS A 22 -6.17 16.41 9.68
N LEU A 23 -6.47 16.20 8.38
CA LEU A 23 -5.77 16.83 7.27
C LEU A 23 -6.78 17.33 6.23
N ALA A 24 -6.87 18.64 6.07
CA ALA A 24 -7.75 19.25 5.09
C ALA A 24 -7.25 18.99 3.66
N LEU A 25 -8.17 18.82 2.71
CA LEU A 25 -7.84 18.51 1.32
C LEU A 25 -6.86 19.51 0.67
N PRO A 26 -7.00 20.85 0.83
CA PRO A 26 -6.06 21.79 0.21
C PRO A 26 -4.62 21.63 0.73
N GLU A 27 -4.47 21.27 2.00
CA GLU A 27 -3.16 21.02 2.59
C GLU A 27 -2.58 19.69 2.10
N LEU A 28 -3.40 18.65 1.93
CA LEU A 28 -2.98 17.40 1.30
C LEU A 28 -2.54 17.61 -0.16
N GLU A 29 -3.25 18.42 -0.93
CA GLU A 29 -2.89 18.77 -2.31
C GLU A 29 -1.55 19.53 -2.35
N ARG A 30 -1.32 20.45 -1.42
CA ARG A 30 -0.03 21.15 -1.28
C ARG A 30 1.11 20.17 -0.99
N GLN A 31 0.93 19.28 -0.02
CA GLN A 31 1.94 18.27 0.33
C GLN A 31 2.21 17.32 -0.85
N ALA A 32 1.18 16.92 -1.59
CA ALA A 32 1.33 16.09 -2.78
C ALA A 32 2.12 16.80 -3.90
N GLY A 33 1.97 18.13 -4.04
CA GLY A 33 2.74 18.94 -4.98
C GLY A 33 4.22 19.09 -4.62
N GLU A 34 4.57 18.91 -3.35
CA GLU A 34 5.95 18.98 -2.83
C GLU A 34 6.63 17.60 -2.78
N ALA A 35 5.89 16.51 -3.00
CA ALA A 35 6.40 15.16 -2.97
C ALA A 35 7.39 14.88 -4.12
N ALA A 36 8.20 13.84 -3.94
CA ALA A 36 9.14 13.40 -4.96
C ALA A 36 8.43 13.05 -6.28
N THR A 37 9.12 13.24 -7.40
CA THR A 37 8.58 12.89 -8.72
C THR A 37 8.22 11.41 -8.77
N PRO A 38 6.97 11.06 -9.17
CA PRO A 38 6.55 9.66 -9.24
C PRO A 38 7.38 8.86 -10.25
N ILE A 39 7.60 7.59 -9.92
CA ILE A 39 8.20 6.61 -10.83
C ILE A 39 7.18 6.26 -11.91
N ASP A 40 7.59 6.27 -13.18
CA ASP A 40 6.77 5.76 -14.29
C ASP A 40 6.70 4.22 -14.25
N ILE A 41 5.72 3.73 -13.49
CA ILE A 41 5.48 2.30 -13.33
C ILE A 41 5.03 1.63 -14.64
N VAL A 42 4.36 2.34 -15.54
CA VAL A 42 3.87 1.76 -16.80
C VAL A 42 5.04 1.42 -17.71
N THR A 43 5.98 2.35 -17.87
CA THR A 43 7.21 2.10 -18.63
C THR A 43 8.04 1.00 -17.97
N ARG A 44 8.18 1.03 -16.64
CA ARG A 44 8.96 0.02 -15.90
C ARG A 44 8.39 -1.40 -16.04
N LEU A 45 7.07 -1.55 -15.99
CA LEU A 45 6.40 -2.85 -16.17
C LEU A 45 6.41 -3.36 -17.61
N ARG A 46 6.59 -2.47 -18.59
CA ARG A 46 6.66 -2.80 -20.03
C ARG A 46 8.09 -2.97 -20.56
N ALA A 47 9.10 -2.75 -19.73
CA ALA A 47 10.49 -2.93 -20.11
C ALA A 47 10.73 -4.37 -20.59
N GLU A 48 11.65 -4.54 -21.53
CA GLU A 48 12.01 -5.85 -22.08
C GLU A 48 12.62 -6.74 -20.97
N GLY A 49 12.18 -7.99 -20.92
CA GLY A 49 12.60 -8.98 -19.93
C GLY A 49 11.61 -10.14 -19.85
N ASP A 50 11.98 -11.21 -19.13
CA ASP A 50 11.17 -12.42 -19.06
C ASP A 50 9.90 -12.25 -18.19
N MET A 51 9.93 -11.37 -17.19
CA MET A 51 8.82 -11.14 -16.26
C MET A 51 8.92 -9.77 -15.56
N ALA A 52 7.79 -9.08 -15.41
CA ALA A 52 7.64 -7.91 -14.55
C ALA A 52 6.86 -8.28 -13.27
N LEU A 53 7.56 -8.36 -12.13
CA LEU A 53 6.96 -8.70 -10.84
C LEU A 53 6.61 -7.45 -10.02
N ILE A 54 5.36 -7.36 -9.57
CA ILE A 54 4.98 -6.48 -8.45
C ILE A 54 4.94 -7.34 -7.19
N ALA A 55 5.90 -7.15 -6.30
CA ALA A 55 5.99 -7.89 -5.05
C ALA A 55 5.19 -7.18 -3.95
N GLU A 56 4.39 -7.93 -3.18
CA GLU A 56 3.46 -7.36 -2.20
C GLU A 56 3.90 -7.62 -0.75
N VAL A 57 4.03 -6.56 0.04
CA VAL A 57 4.17 -6.62 1.50
C VAL A 57 2.79 -6.70 2.13
N LYS A 58 2.45 -7.85 2.74
CA LYS A 58 1.13 -8.11 3.33
C LYS A 58 1.22 -8.91 4.63
N ARG A 59 0.74 -8.32 5.73
CA ARG A 59 0.74 -8.96 7.07
C ARG A 59 -0.40 -9.95 7.26
N ALA A 60 -1.59 -9.63 6.77
CA ALA A 60 -2.79 -10.46 6.90
C ALA A 60 -3.73 -10.32 5.70
N SER A 61 -4.73 -11.21 5.62
CA SER A 61 -5.88 -11.03 4.73
C SER A 61 -7.17 -11.58 5.36
N PRO A 62 -8.35 -11.08 4.96
CA PRO A 62 -9.63 -11.62 5.43
C PRO A 62 -9.83 -13.12 5.20
N SER A 63 -9.24 -13.66 4.13
CA SER A 63 -9.43 -15.06 3.72
C SER A 63 -8.42 -16.02 4.36
N LYS A 64 -7.24 -15.53 4.75
CA LYS A 64 -6.14 -16.37 5.27
C LYS A 64 -5.77 -16.05 6.72
N GLY A 65 -6.28 -14.97 7.31
CA GLY A 65 -5.84 -14.49 8.60
C GLY A 65 -4.41 -13.95 8.50
N ASP A 66 -3.60 -14.24 9.51
CA ASP A 66 -2.20 -13.80 9.55
C ASP A 66 -1.35 -14.56 8.53
N ILE A 67 -0.54 -13.80 7.78
CA ILE A 67 0.37 -14.31 6.75
C ILE A 67 1.82 -14.09 7.20
N ALA A 68 2.14 -12.84 7.55
CA ALA A 68 3.46 -12.44 8.03
C ALA A 68 3.32 -11.28 9.04
N PRO A 69 2.75 -11.53 10.22
CA PRO A 69 2.34 -10.46 11.15
C PRO A 69 3.50 -9.65 11.72
N GLY A 70 4.71 -10.20 11.74
CA GLY A 70 5.93 -9.55 12.25
C GLY A 70 6.83 -8.96 11.16
N ILE A 71 6.35 -8.89 9.92
CA ILE A 71 7.17 -8.36 8.82
C ILE A 71 7.38 -6.85 8.98
N ASP A 72 8.63 -6.44 8.85
CA ASP A 72 8.99 -5.03 8.67
C ASP A 72 8.81 -4.66 7.19
N ALA A 73 8.05 -3.60 6.93
CA ALA A 73 7.68 -3.24 5.57
C ALA A 73 8.87 -2.68 4.78
N ALA A 74 9.73 -1.88 5.43
CA ALA A 74 10.88 -1.26 4.79
C ALA A 74 11.95 -2.31 4.46
N GLU A 75 12.27 -3.19 5.41
CA GLU A 75 13.22 -4.28 5.19
C GLU A 75 12.75 -5.22 4.07
N GLN A 76 11.46 -5.58 4.05
CA GLN A 76 10.91 -6.46 3.04
C GLN A 76 10.83 -5.80 1.66
N ALA A 77 10.46 -4.52 1.59
CA ALA A 77 10.44 -3.75 0.35
C ALA A 77 11.84 -3.66 -0.25
N LEU A 78 12.86 -3.35 0.57
CA LEU A 78 14.25 -3.30 0.13
C LEU A 78 14.73 -4.67 -0.38
N ALA A 79 14.39 -5.75 0.32
CA ALA A 79 14.70 -7.10 -0.12
C ALA A 79 14.05 -7.43 -1.49
N TYR A 80 12.81 -7.03 -1.72
CA TYR A 80 12.14 -7.19 -3.02
C TYR A 80 12.79 -6.35 -4.12
N ALA A 81 13.18 -5.11 -3.83
CA ALA A 81 13.90 -4.27 -4.77
C ALA A 81 15.23 -4.90 -5.19
N HIS A 82 16.02 -5.40 -4.23
CA HIS A 82 17.29 -6.08 -4.51
C HIS A 82 17.12 -7.41 -5.26
N ALA A 83 16.01 -8.11 -5.06
CA ALA A 83 15.67 -9.32 -5.80
C ALA A 83 15.18 -9.04 -7.24
N GLY A 84 15.06 -7.78 -7.64
CA GLY A 84 14.69 -7.40 -9.01
C GLY A 84 13.19 -7.20 -9.23
N ALA A 85 12.39 -6.96 -8.18
CA ALA A 85 10.99 -6.60 -8.36
C ALA A 85 10.84 -5.32 -9.22
N ALA A 86 9.94 -5.36 -10.19
CA ALA A 86 9.62 -4.23 -11.05
C ALA A 86 8.78 -3.16 -10.31
N GLY A 87 8.01 -3.58 -9.30
CA GLY A 87 7.27 -2.70 -8.41
C GLY A 87 7.06 -3.34 -7.04
N ILE A 88 6.72 -2.53 -6.06
CA ILE A 88 6.41 -2.97 -4.70
C ILE A 88 5.01 -2.47 -4.36
N SER A 89 4.14 -3.39 -3.93
CA SER A 89 2.82 -3.10 -3.37
C SER A 89 2.91 -3.19 -1.86
N ILE A 90 2.46 -2.16 -1.15
CA ILE A 90 2.44 -2.14 0.32
C ILE A 90 1.01 -1.92 0.76
N LEU A 91 0.46 -2.88 1.51
CA LEU A 91 -0.87 -2.75 2.06
C LEU A 91 -0.86 -1.70 3.17
N THR A 92 -1.71 -0.69 3.05
CA THR A 92 -1.85 0.40 4.03
C THR A 92 -3.13 0.32 4.85
N GLU A 93 -3.94 -0.71 4.61
CA GLU A 93 -5.25 -0.89 5.26
C GLU A 93 -5.08 -1.56 6.64
N PRO A 94 -5.46 -0.89 7.75
CA PRO A 94 -5.14 -1.36 9.10
C PRO A 94 -6.04 -2.48 9.63
N THR A 95 -7.32 -2.55 9.24
CA THR A 95 -8.29 -3.41 9.95
C THR A 95 -8.23 -4.86 9.48
N TRP A 96 -8.15 -5.06 8.17
CA TRP A 96 -8.31 -6.34 7.48
C TRP A 96 -6.98 -6.88 6.95
N PHE A 97 -6.04 -6.00 6.61
CA PHE A 97 -4.71 -6.36 6.10
C PHE A 97 -3.56 -6.09 7.06
N LYS A 98 -3.84 -5.40 8.18
CA LYS A 98 -2.86 -5.03 9.23
C LYS A 98 -1.67 -4.21 8.67
N GLY A 99 -1.97 -3.33 7.72
CA GLY A 99 -1.04 -2.37 7.15
C GLY A 99 -1.21 -0.97 7.71
N SER A 100 -0.37 -0.03 7.27
CA SER A 100 -0.44 1.37 7.67
C SER A 100 0.11 2.29 6.57
N LEU A 101 -0.19 3.59 6.64
CA LEU A 101 0.45 4.58 5.77
C LEU A 101 1.94 4.75 6.10
N ASP A 102 2.34 4.52 7.35
CA ASP A 102 3.74 4.58 7.79
C ASP A 102 4.57 3.47 7.13
N ASP A 103 3.98 2.30 6.92
CA ASP A 103 4.62 1.21 6.16
C ASP A 103 4.99 1.65 4.74
N LEU A 104 4.13 2.41 4.07
CA LEU A 104 4.41 2.95 2.74
C LEU A 104 5.44 4.10 2.79
N ALA A 105 5.37 4.96 3.81
CA ALA A 105 6.28 6.09 3.94
C ALA A 105 7.72 5.69 4.30
N SER A 106 7.88 4.56 5.01
CA SER A 106 9.18 4.05 5.48
C SER A 106 9.93 3.18 4.46
N ALA A 107 9.24 2.73 3.40
CA ALA A 107 9.71 1.74 2.45
C ALA A 107 10.37 2.32 1.18
#